data_AF-A0A1H0U7T4-F1
#
_entry.id   AF-A0A1H0U7T4-F1
#
_cell.length_a   1.000
_cell.length_b   1.000
_cell.length_c   1.000
_cell.angle_alpha   90.00
_cell.angle_beta   90.00
_cell.angle_gamma   90.00
#
_symmetry.space_group_name_H-M   'P 1'
#
loop_
_entity.id
_entity.type
_entity.pdbx_description
1 polymer ?
#
loop_
_entity_poly.entity_id
_entity_poly.type
_entity_poly.pdbx_seq_one_letter_code
_entity_poly.pdbx_strand_id
1 'polypeptide(L)'
;MYSYEDRIRAVELYVKLGKRVRPTIRQLGYPTKNSLKGWYREYQQRLDLRVGYAGREHKFSQAQKEAAVEHYLTHDRCIAATMRTLGYPCRGTLTAWVREAIPEARRAVVGSVGQRSYLKTLKQAGVVELCTRQESAQAVAKKLGVCRPTLYNWKNQLLGREAPASMKHTSHSPPAPQRAELERQLESLQRDIRQLPLERDLLNKANELLKKGLGVDLQLLTNRGRRHC
;
A
#
# COMPACT_ATOMS: atom_id res chain seq x y z
N MET A 1 -9.40 13.08 29.50
CA MET A 1 -8.49 12.55 30.55
C MET A 1 -8.17 13.71 31.49
N TYR A 2 -8.36 13.58 32.80
CA TYR A 2 -8.19 14.69 33.74
C TYR A 2 -6.72 14.92 34.09
N SER A 3 -6.31 16.18 34.18
CA SER A 3 -4.95 16.56 34.57
C SER A 3 -4.65 16.17 36.03
N TYR A 4 -3.38 16.18 36.45
CA TYR A 4 -3.04 15.98 37.86
C TYR A 4 -3.68 17.06 38.75
N GLU A 5 -3.61 18.33 38.33
CA GLU A 5 -4.21 19.46 39.05
C GLU A 5 -5.72 19.32 39.23
N ASP A 6 -6.43 18.89 38.19
CA ASP A 6 -7.87 18.65 38.24
C ASP A 6 -8.24 17.54 39.22
N ARG A 7 -7.40 16.50 39.31
CA ARG A 7 -7.63 15.37 40.22
C ARG A 7 -7.39 15.78 41.67
N ILE A 8 -6.33 16.53 41.96
CA ILE A 8 -6.04 17.06 43.30
C ILE A 8 -7.16 18.02 43.75
N ARG A 9 -7.54 18.98 42.89
CA ARG A 9 -8.65 19.92 43.17
C ARG A 9 -9.95 19.19 43.52
N ALA A 10 -10.27 18.12 42.80
CA ALA A 10 -11.46 17.31 43.08
C ALA A 10 -11.39 16.57 44.42
N VAL A 11 -10.22 16.03 44.78
CA VAL A 11 -10.01 15.34 46.06
C VAL A 11 -10.06 16.33 47.23
N GLU A 12 -9.43 17.49 47.11
CA GLU A 12 -9.48 18.54 48.14
C GLU A 12 -10.91 19.02 48.39
N LEU A 13 -11.66 19.29 47.33
CA LEU A 13 -13.06 19.69 47.45
C LEU A 13 -13.90 18.60 48.11
N TYR A 14 -13.66 17.33 47.75
CA TYR A 14 -14.34 16.20 48.37
C TYR A 14 -14.07 16.09 49.87
N VAL A 15 -12.85 16.37 50.33
CA VAL A 15 -12.51 16.43 51.75
C VAL A 15 -13.20 17.62 52.43
N LYS A 16 -13.14 18.81 51.82
CA LYS A 16 -13.80 20.03 52.34
C LYS A 16 -15.31 19.85 52.52
N LEU A 17 -15.97 19.13 51.61
CA LEU A 17 -17.41 18.86 51.64
C LEU A 17 -17.80 17.65 52.51
N GLY A 18 -16.89 17.16 53.38
CA GLY A 18 -17.18 16.06 54.29
C GLY A 18 -17.39 14.72 53.58
N LYS A 19 -16.62 14.45 52.51
CA LYS A 19 -16.67 13.23 51.70
C LYS A 19 -18.01 13.00 50.99
N ARG A 20 -18.71 14.08 50.64
CA ARG A 20 -19.98 14.03 49.90
C ARG A 20 -19.73 14.07 48.39
N VAL A 21 -20.02 12.95 47.70
CA VAL A 21 -19.78 12.81 46.25
C VAL A 21 -20.64 13.76 45.41
N ARG A 22 -21.96 13.78 45.64
CA ARG A 22 -22.90 14.54 44.78
C ARG A 22 -22.61 16.05 44.75
N PRO A 23 -22.37 16.72 45.90
CA PRO A 23 -22.00 18.13 45.92
C PRO A 23 -20.70 18.43 45.18
N THR A 24 -19.67 17.59 45.37
CA THR A 24 -18.37 17.75 44.70
C THR A 24 -18.52 17.71 43.17
N ILE A 25 -19.28 16.75 42.65
CA ILE A 25 -19.53 16.61 41.20
C ILE A 25 -20.38 17.77 40.68
N ARG A 26 -21.38 18.22 41.45
CA ARG A 26 -22.23 19.35 41.06
C ARG A 26 -21.45 20.66 40.96
N GLN A 27 -20.48 20.86 41.85
CA GLN A 27 -19.68 22.08 41.91
C GLN A 27 -18.57 22.12 40.86
N LEU A 28 -17.95 20.97 40.55
CA LEU A 28 -16.87 20.91 39.56
C LEU A 28 -17.34 20.56 38.14
N GLY A 29 -18.50 19.90 37.98
CA GLY A 29 -18.97 19.38 36.70
C GLY A 29 -18.24 18.11 36.23
N TYR A 30 -17.22 17.68 36.98
CA TYR A 30 -16.44 16.46 36.85
C TYR A 30 -16.00 16.06 38.27
N PRO A 31 -15.37 14.90 38.53
CA PRO A 31 -15.26 13.68 37.75
C PRO A 31 -16.46 12.72 37.99
N THR A 32 -16.39 11.49 37.47
CA THR A 32 -17.41 10.48 37.81
C THR A 32 -17.30 10.04 39.28
N LYS A 33 -18.41 9.54 39.86
CA LYS A 33 -18.46 9.01 41.24
C LYS A 33 -17.35 7.99 41.54
N ASN A 34 -17.03 7.12 40.57
CA ASN A 34 -16.03 6.07 40.76
C ASN A 34 -14.61 6.63 40.68
N SER A 35 -14.36 7.58 39.77
CA SER A 35 -13.08 8.29 39.67
C SER A 35 -12.76 9.02 40.96
N LEU A 36 -13.72 9.77 41.53
CA LEU A 36 -13.52 10.53 42.76
C LEU A 36 -13.17 9.61 43.95
N LYS A 37 -13.87 8.48 44.07
CA LYS A 37 -13.58 7.49 45.11
C LYS A 37 -12.20 6.83 44.91
N GLY A 38 -11.82 6.56 43.67
CA GLY A 38 -10.52 6.01 43.32
C GLY A 38 -9.39 6.96 43.71
N TRP A 39 -9.47 8.23 43.28
CA TRP A 39 -8.49 9.26 43.63
C TRP A 39 -8.41 9.49 45.13
N TYR A 40 -9.54 9.57 45.83
CA TYR A 40 -9.51 9.75 47.28
C TYR A 40 -8.82 8.57 48.01
N ARG A 41 -9.04 7.32 47.57
CA ARG A 41 -8.35 6.15 48.16
C ARG A 41 -6.84 6.20 47.93
N GLU A 42 -6.42 6.58 46.73
CA GLU A 42 -4.99 6.75 46.41
C GLU A 42 -4.36 7.86 47.25
N TYR A 43 -5.05 9.01 47.36
CA TYR A 43 -4.64 10.13 48.19
C TYR A 43 -4.54 9.74 49.68
N GLN A 44 -5.45 8.93 50.21
CA GLN A 44 -5.36 8.45 51.59
C GLN A 44 -4.15 7.55 51.85
N GLN A 45 -3.71 6.77 50.86
CA GLN A 45 -2.59 5.84 51.01
C GLN A 45 -1.23 6.51 50.90
N ARG A 46 -1.11 7.55 50.07
CA ARG A 46 0.18 8.14 49.70
C ARG A 46 0.31 9.62 50.04
N LEU A 47 -0.76 10.24 50.56
CA LEU A 47 -0.92 11.70 50.71
C LEU A 47 -0.77 12.47 49.39
N ASP A 48 -0.82 11.76 48.25
CA ASP A 48 -0.63 12.31 46.91
C ASP A 48 -1.27 11.41 45.84
N LEU A 49 -1.51 11.95 44.65
CA LEU A 49 -2.01 11.25 43.47
C LEU A 49 -0.89 11.01 42.46
N ARG A 50 -0.91 9.88 41.72
CA ARG A 50 0.06 9.66 40.65
C ARG A 50 -0.09 10.71 39.53
N VAL A 51 1.02 11.36 39.18
CA VAL A 51 1.10 12.35 38.10
C VAL A 51 0.63 11.76 36.76
N GLY A 52 0.85 10.46 36.52
CA GLY A 52 0.32 9.73 35.36
C GLY A 52 -0.50 8.51 35.75
N TYR A 53 -1.23 7.94 34.77
CA TYR A 53 -1.73 6.58 34.90
C TYR A 53 -0.50 5.68 34.99
N ALA A 54 -0.35 4.94 36.09
CA ALA A 54 0.71 3.94 36.16
C ALA A 54 0.55 3.01 34.97
N GLY A 55 1.54 3.00 34.08
CA GLY A 55 1.61 2.06 32.99
C GLY A 55 1.43 0.65 33.55
N ARG A 56 0.70 -0.19 32.83
CA ARG A 56 0.59 -1.60 33.18
C ARG A 56 2.00 -2.16 33.33
N GLU A 57 2.31 -2.74 34.49
CA GLU A 57 3.59 -3.40 34.70
C GLU A 57 3.87 -4.36 33.53
N HIS A 58 5.09 -4.29 32.99
CA HIS A 58 5.48 -5.12 31.87
C HIS A 58 5.34 -6.59 32.30
N LYS A 59 4.50 -7.35 31.59
CA LYS A 59 4.19 -8.75 31.92
C LYS A 59 5.40 -9.67 31.99
N PHE A 60 6.52 -9.27 31.39
CA PHE A 60 7.76 -10.01 31.34
C PHE A 60 8.93 -9.08 31.67
N SER A 61 9.91 -9.57 32.41
CA SER A 61 11.12 -8.82 32.69
C SER A 61 12.00 -8.72 31.45
N GLN A 62 12.90 -7.74 31.44
CA GLN A 62 13.86 -7.58 30.34
C GLN A 62 14.79 -8.81 30.21
N ALA A 63 15.21 -9.39 31.33
CA ALA A 63 16.01 -10.62 31.35
C ALA A 63 15.26 -11.82 30.73
N GLN A 64 13.95 -11.96 30.99
CA GLN A 64 13.12 -12.99 30.37
C GLN A 64 13.01 -12.81 28.85
N LYS A 65 12.95 -11.56 28.38
CA LYS A 65 12.94 -11.24 26.95
C LYS A 65 14.26 -11.63 26.29
N GLU A 66 15.38 -11.28 26.90
CA GLU A 66 16.73 -11.57 26.38
C GLU A 66 16.99 -13.07 26.31
N ALA A 67 16.70 -13.82 27.39
CA ALA A 67 16.83 -15.26 27.42
C ALA A 67 15.98 -15.96 26.34
N ALA A 68 14.76 -15.47 26.09
CA ALA A 68 13.89 -16.03 25.06
C ALA A 68 14.41 -15.76 23.64
N VAL A 69 14.98 -14.59 23.39
CA VAL A 69 15.59 -14.25 22.09
C VAL A 69 16.89 -15.03 21.87
N GLU A 70 17.71 -15.20 22.90
CA GLU A 70 18.95 -15.96 22.85
C GLU A 70 18.68 -17.46 22.58
N HIS A 71 17.70 -18.04 23.28
CA HIS A 71 17.29 -19.42 23.03
C HIS A 71 16.79 -19.61 21.58
N TYR A 72 16.03 -18.65 21.07
CA TYR A 72 15.57 -18.68 19.68
C TYR A 72 16.74 -18.64 18.68
N LEU A 73 17.78 -17.84 18.95
CA LEU A 73 18.95 -17.72 18.09
C LEU A 73 19.82 -18.98 18.09
N THR A 74 19.91 -19.66 19.23
CA THR A 74 20.74 -20.86 19.41
C THR A 74 20.09 -22.15 18.89
N HIS A 75 18.75 -22.24 18.91
CA HIS A 75 18.00 -23.47 18.59
C HIS A 75 17.21 -23.38 17.28
N ASP A 76 17.92 -23.15 16.16
CA ASP A 76 17.40 -23.19 14.78
C ASP A 76 16.31 -22.16 14.43
N ARG A 77 16.16 -21.08 15.23
CA ARG A 77 15.17 -20.02 14.97
C ARG A 77 13.73 -20.55 14.90
N CYS A 78 13.43 -21.58 15.68
CA CYS A 78 12.09 -22.15 15.78
C CYS A 78 11.31 -21.55 16.97
N ILE A 79 10.30 -20.72 16.65
CA ILE A 79 9.43 -20.08 17.65
C ILE A 79 8.70 -21.14 18.50
N ALA A 80 8.18 -22.20 17.86
CA ALA A 80 7.43 -23.24 18.55
C ALA A 80 8.31 -24.07 19.49
N ALA A 81 9.56 -24.34 19.12
CA ALA A 81 10.51 -25.04 19.98
C ALA A 81 10.85 -24.20 21.21
N THR A 82 11.19 -22.92 21.00
CA THR A 82 11.52 -21.97 22.08
C THR A 82 10.38 -21.83 23.09
N MET A 83 9.14 -21.76 22.61
CA MET A 83 7.96 -21.72 23.49
C MET A 83 7.77 -23.00 24.30
N ARG A 84 8.05 -24.18 23.71
CA ARG A 84 7.95 -25.45 24.43
C ARG A 84 9.02 -25.60 25.49
N THR A 85 10.23 -25.12 25.22
CA THR A 85 11.34 -25.19 26.19
C THR A 85 11.13 -24.22 27.35
N LEU A 86 10.79 -22.96 27.06
CA LEU A 86 10.72 -21.91 28.08
C LEU A 86 9.36 -21.83 28.79
N GLY A 87 8.29 -22.34 28.17
CA GLY A 87 6.92 -22.26 28.70
C GLY A 87 6.29 -20.86 28.64
N TYR A 88 7.07 -19.85 28.24
CA TYR A 88 6.69 -18.47 27.95
C TYR A 88 7.65 -17.93 26.87
N PRO A 89 7.38 -16.80 26.22
CA PRO A 89 6.12 -16.07 26.10
C PRO A 89 5.20 -16.72 25.02
N CYS A 90 4.02 -16.15 24.76
CA CYS A 90 3.18 -16.62 23.67
C CYS A 90 3.79 -16.29 22.29
N ARG A 91 3.34 -17.01 21.24
CA ARG A 91 3.89 -16.90 19.88
C ARG A 91 3.99 -15.47 19.37
N GLY A 92 2.94 -14.67 19.57
CA GLY A 92 2.90 -13.28 19.13
C GLY A 92 3.95 -12.40 19.81
N THR A 93 4.12 -12.58 21.12
CA THR A 93 5.11 -11.84 21.91
C THR A 93 6.53 -12.23 21.54
N LEU A 94 6.84 -13.53 21.40
CA LEU A 94 8.18 -13.97 20.96
C LEU A 94 8.51 -13.44 19.56
N THR A 95 7.54 -13.46 18.65
CA THR A 95 7.72 -12.93 17.29
C THR A 95 8.03 -11.43 17.32
N ALA A 96 7.35 -10.66 18.17
CA ALA A 96 7.61 -9.22 18.32
C ALA A 96 9.02 -8.98 18.86
N TRP A 97 9.44 -9.71 19.90
CA TRP A 97 10.78 -9.59 20.47
C TRP A 97 11.88 -9.94 19.48
N VAL A 98 11.72 -11.02 18.71
CA VAL A 98 12.68 -11.41 17.66
C VAL A 98 12.76 -10.34 16.55
N ARG A 99 11.63 -9.73 16.17
CA ARG A 99 11.60 -8.63 15.16
C ARG A 99 12.20 -7.32 15.66
N GLU A 100 12.18 -7.09 16.96
CA GLU A 100 12.85 -5.97 17.61
C GLU A 100 14.36 -6.23 17.73
N ALA A 101 14.76 -7.44 18.13
CA ALA A 101 16.15 -7.82 18.29
C ALA A 101 16.89 -8.02 16.96
N ILE A 102 16.19 -8.46 15.90
CA ILE A 102 16.78 -8.74 14.59
C ILE A 102 16.00 -7.96 13.51
N PRO A 103 16.40 -6.72 13.20
CA PRO A 103 15.72 -5.93 12.16
C PRO A 103 15.78 -6.58 10.77
N GLU A 104 16.79 -7.41 10.49
CA GLU A 104 16.92 -8.17 9.24
C GLU A 104 15.82 -9.24 9.07
N ALA A 105 15.30 -9.81 10.17
CA ALA A 105 14.21 -10.78 10.13
C ALA A 105 12.87 -10.15 9.67
N ARG A 106 12.75 -8.81 9.68
CA ARG A 106 11.60 -8.11 9.10
C ARG A 106 11.48 -8.35 7.59
N ARG A 107 12.59 -8.61 6.89
CA ARG A 107 12.59 -8.87 5.44
C ARG A 107 12.20 -10.31 5.09
N ALA A 108 12.42 -11.27 5.99
CA ALA A 108 12.26 -12.70 5.69
C ALA A 108 10.86 -13.27 6.01
N VAL A 109 10.08 -12.62 6.88
CA VAL A 109 8.84 -13.21 7.45
C VAL A 109 7.57 -12.91 6.64
N VAL A 110 7.60 -11.96 5.70
CA VAL A 110 6.55 -11.94 4.68
C VAL A 110 6.97 -12.96 3.64
N GLY A 111 6.32 -14.12 3.66
CA GLY A 111 6.45 -15.17 2.67
C GLY A 111 6.09 -14.70 1.27
N SER A 112 6.93 -13.88 0.68
CA SER A 112 7.26 -14.03 -0.72
C SER A 112 8.24 -15.20 -0.73
N VAL A 113 7.71 -16.43 -0.69
CA VAL A 113 8.34 -17.52 -1.44
C VAL A 113 8.64 -16.87 -2.77
N GLY A 114 9.91 -16.54 -3.00
CA GLY A 114 10.28 -15.55 -3.99
C GLY A 114 9.47 -15.84 -5.23
N GLN A 115 8.54 -14.94 -5.58
CA GLN A 115 8.16 -14.83 -6.97
C GLN A 115 9.51 -14.77 -7.65
N ARG A 116 9.94 -15.86 -8.31
CA ARG A 116 11.10 -15.80 -9.20
C ARG A 116 10.80 -14.57 -10.01
N SER A 117 11.55 -13.50 -9.74
CA SER A 117 11.31 -12.23 -10.39
C SER A 117 11.86 -12.47 -11.77
N TYR A 118 11.02 -13.07 -12.62
CA TYR A 118 11.35 -13.33 -13.99
C TYR A 118 11.65 -11.96 -14.58
N LEU A 119 12.81 -11.84 -15.20
CA LEU A 119 13.22 -10.60 -15.83
C LEU A 119 12.07 -10.11 -16.71
N LYS A 120 11.72 -8.82 -16.60
CA LYS A 120 10.56 -8.25 -17.29
C LYS A 120 10.59 -8.55 -18.80
N THR A 121 11.80 -8.60 -19.37
CA THR A 121 12.08 -8.99 -20.76
C THR A 121 11.70 -10.44 -21.06
N LEU A 122 12.03 -11.38 -20.18
CA LEU A 122 11.66 -12.79 -20.31
C LEU A 122 10.15 -12.98 -20.22
N LYS A 123 9.50 -12.23 -19.32
CA LYS A 123 8.05 -12.20 -19.19
C LYS A 123 7.36 -11.68 -20.46
N GLN A 124 7.89 -10.60 -21.05
CA GLN A 124 7.37 -10.02 -22.30
C GLN A 124 7.60 -10.96 -23.49
N ALA A 125 8.82 -11.51 -23.63
CA ALA A 125 9.15 -12.48 -24.68
C ALA A 125 8.25 -13.72 -24.61
N GLY A 126 8.01 -14.24 -23.40
CA GLY A 126 7.11 -15.38 -23.22
C GLY A 126 5.65 -15.09 -23.55
N VAL A 127 5.18 -13.85 -23.36
CA VAL A 127 3.81 -13.47 -23.77
C VAL A 127 3.73 -13.24 -25.28
N VAL A 128 4.74 -12.64 -25.90
CA VAL A 128 4.80 -12.48 -27.37
C VAL A 128 4.84 -13.86 -28.04
N GLU A 129 5.75 -14.73 -27.62
CA GLU A 129 5.88 -16.09 -28.14
C GLU A 129 4.62 -16.92 -27.87
N LEU A 130 3.96 -16.72 -26.72
CA LEU A 130 2.65 -17.30 -26.49
C LEU A 130 1.65 -16.77 -27.53
N CYS A 131 1.50 -15.46 -27.73
CA CYS A 131 0.49 -14.92 -28.64
C CYS A 131 0.75 -15.21 -30.13
N THR A 132 2.00 -15.42 -30.55
CA THR A 132 2.38 -15.68 -31.95
C THR A 132 2.69 -17.16 -32.25
N ARG A 133 2.48 -18.06 -31.28
CA ARG A 133 2.81 -19.49 -31.39
C ARG A 133 2.08 -20.20 -32.54
N GLN A 134 2.81 -21.01 -33.31
CA GLN A 134 2.26 -22.10 -34.12
C GLN A 134 2.27 -23.44 -33.36
N GLU A 135 3.16 -23.59 -32.37
CA GLU A 135 3.29 -24.77 -31.52
C GLU A 135 2.43 -24.69 -30.24
N SER A 136 2.38 -25.79 -29.48
CA SER A 136 1.66 -25.83 -28.21
C SER A 136 2.27 -24.89 -27.15
N ALA A 137 1.43 -24.36 -26.26
CA ALA A 137 1.88 -23.54 -25.12
C ALA A 137 2.86 -24.28 -24.19
N GLN A 138 2.84 -25.62 -24.21
CA GLN A 138 3.78 -26.45 -23.46
C GLN A 138 5.20 -26.41 -24.06
N ALA A 139 5.32 -26.37 -25.38
CA ALA A 139 6.60 -26.28 -26.08
C ALA A 139 7.28 -24.92 -25.79
N VAL A 140 6.51 -23.83 -25.86
CA VAL A 140 6.95 -22.47 -25.48
C VAL A 140 7.41 -22.43 -24.00
N ALA A 141 6.65 -23.07 -23.10
CA ALA A 141 7.01 -23.14 -21.69
C ALA A 141 8.36 -23.86 -21.48
N LYS A 142 8.57 -24.98 -22.19
CA LYS A 142 9.81 -25.75 -22.13
C LYS A 142 11.00 -24.96 -22.70
N LYS A 143 10.82 -24.24 -23.81
CA LYS A 143 11.84 -23.36 -24.41
C LYS A 143 12.30 -22.26 -23.44
N LEU A 144 11.36 -21.70 -22.67
CA LEU A 144 11.62 -20.62 -21.71
C LEU A 144 11.98 -21.12 -20.29
N GLY A 145 12.06 -22.44 -20.08
CA GLY A 145 12.38 -23.03 -18.77
C GLY A 145 11.32 -22.77 -17.70
N VAL A 146 10.08 -22.49 -18.08
CA VAL A 146 8.97 -22.19 -17.17
C VAL A 146 7.84 -23.20 -17.31
N CYS A 147 6.93 -23.24 -16.34
CA CYS A 147 5.73 -24.06 -16.47
C CYS A 147 4.65 -23.34 -17.26
N ARG A 148 3.81 -24.12 -17.97
CA ARG A 148 2.69 -23.60 -18.76
C ARG A 148 1.74 -22.67 -17.96
N PRO A 149 1.39 -22.94 -16.69
CA PRO A 149 0.60 -22.02 -15.89
C PRO A 149 1.25 -20.65 -15.68
N THR A 150 2.58 -20.60 -15.55
CA THR A 150 3.33 -19.34 -15.41
C THR A 150 3.18 -18.45 -16.66
N LEU A 151 3.21 -19.03 -17.87
CA LEU A 151 2.97 -18.28 -19.11
C LEU A 151 1.57 -17.66 -19.17
N TYR A 152 0.53 -18.41 -18.81
CA TYR A 152 -0.83 -17.86 -18.77
C TYR A 152 -1.00 -16.80 -17.69
N ASN A 153 -0.34 -16.96 -16.54
CA ASN A 153 -0.31 -15.92 -15.50
C ASN A 153 0.36 -14.65 -16.00
N TRP A 154 1.45 -14.75 -16.76
CA TRP A 154 2.10 -13.59 -17.35
C TRP A 154 1.23 -12.91 -18.40
N LYS A 155 0.55 -13.69 -19.26
CA LYS A 155 -0.42 -13.17 -20.23
C LYS A 155 -1.51 -12.37 -19.51
N ASN A 156 -2.12 -12.95 -18.47
CA ASN A 156 -3.18 -12.31 -17.71
C ASN A 156 -2.72 -11.04 -16.98
N GLN A 157 -1.45 -10.97 -16.59
CA GLN A 157 -0.86 -9.78 -15.95
C GLN A 157 -0.52 -8.66 -16.94
N LEU A 158 -0.20 -8.97 -18.21
CA LEU A 158 0.20 -7.96 -19.21
C LEU A 158 -0.94 -7.52 -20.12
N LEU A 159 -1.81 -8.45 -20.50
CA LEU A 159 -2.90 -8.22 -21.46
C LEU A 159 -4.28 -8.23 -20.78
N GLY A 160 -4.34 -8.46 -19.47
CA GLY A 160 -5.59 -8.60 -18.72
C GLY A 160 -6.14 -10.02 -18.75
N ARG A 161 -7.06 -10.31 -17.82
CA ARG A 161 -7.75 -11.60 -17.75
C ARG A 161 -8.83 -11.62 -18.83
N GLU A 162 -8.53 -12.19 -19.99
CA GLU A 162 -9.57 -12.55 -20.95
C GLU A 162 -10.58 -13.47 -20.25
N ALA A 163 -11.88 -13.22 -20.47
CA ALA A 163 -12.92 -14.16 -20.08
C ALA A 163 -12.51 -15.55 -20.59
N PRO A 164 -12.62 -16.62 -19.78
CA PRO A 164 -12.10 -17.92 -20.16
C PRO A 164 -12.66 -18.29 -21.53
N ALA A 165 -11.78 -18.32 -22.53
CA ALA A 165 -12.13 -18.80 -23.85
C ALA A 165 -12.66 -20.22 -23.65
N SER A 166 -13.96 -20.39 -23.93
CA SER A 166 -14.62 -21.68 -23.96
C SER A 166 -13.70 -22.69 -24.63
N MET A 167 -13.51 -23.86 -24.02
CA MET A 167 -12.59 -24.92 -24.45
C MET A 167 -13.02 -25.60 -25.76
N LYS A 168 -13.39 -24.83 -26.78
CA LYS A 168 -13.49 -25.31 -28.15
C LYS A 168 -12.30 -24.72 -28.88
N HIS A 169 -11.38 -25.62 -29.25
CA HIS A 169 -10.29 -25.31 -30.16
C HIS A 169 -10.90 -25.05 -31.53
N THR A 170 -11.48 -23.88 -31.76
CA THR A 170 -11.93 -23.49 -33.08
C THR A 170 -10.73 -22.93 -33.81
N SER A 171 -10.07 -23.81 -34.54
CA SER A 171 -9.20 -23.47 -35.66
C SER A 171 -10.04 -22.83 -36.77
N HIS A 172 -10.69 -21.69 -36.48
CA HIS A 172 -11.31 -20.88 -37.50
C HIS A 172 -10.20 -20.00 -38.06
N SER A 173 -9.57 -20.49 -39.12
CA SER A 173 -9.14 -19.56 -40.17
C SER A 173 -10.36 -18.70 -40.50
N PRO A 174 -10.28 -17.35 -40.40
CA PRO A 174 -11.39 -16.50 -40.82
C PRO A 174 -11.77 -16.88 -42.24
N PRO A 175 -13.07 -17.05 -42.58
CA PRO A 175 -13.48 -17.32 -43.94
C PRO A 175 -12.81 -16.30 -44.87
N ALA A 176 -12.27 -16.77 -46.01
CA ALA A 176 -11.52 -15.98 -46.99
C ALA A 176 -12.02 -14.52 -47.21
N PRO A 177 -13.33 -14.22 -47.26
CA PRO A 177 -13.82 -12.83 -47.36
C PRO A 177 -13.40 -11.91 -46.20
N GLN A 178 -13.31 -12.42 -44.97
CA GLN A 178 -12.88 -11.63 -43.80
C GLN A 178 -11.38 -11.33 -43.83
N ARG A 179 -10.56 -12.22 -44.42
CA ARG A 179 -9.12 -11.98 -44.57
C ARG A 179 -8.85 -10.86 -45.58
N ALA A 180 -9.50 -10.91 -46.74
CA ALA A 180 -9.36 -9.88 -47.76
C ALA A 180 -9.81 -8.50 -47.25
N GLU A 181 -10.86 -8.44 -46.44
CA GLU A 181 -11.32 -7.18 -45.83
C GLU A 181 -10.33 -6.66 -44.77
N LEU A 182 -9.79 -7.54 -43.93
CA LEU A 182 -8.77 -7.17 -42.96
C LEU A 182 -7.46 -6.72 -43.62
N GLU A 183 -7.07 -7.35 -44.73
CA GLU A 183 -5.90 -6.94 -45.52
C GLU A 183 -6.11 -5.54 -46.12
N ARG A 184 -7.30 -5.24 -46.65
CA ARG A 184 -7.64 -3.88 -47.11
C ARG A 184 -7.58 -2.86 -45.98
N GLN A 185 -8.08 -3.20 -44.80
CA GLN A 185 -8.01 -2.32 -43.62
C GLN A 185 -6.57 -2.09 -43.16
N LEU A 186 -5.73 -3.13 -43.18
CA LEU A 186 -4.30 -3.00 -42.88
C LEU A 186 -3.59 -2.10 -43.88
N GLU A 187 -3.86 -2.26 -45.18
CA GLU A 187 -3.30 -1.38 -46.20
C GLU A 187 -3.76 0.07 -46.04
N SER A 188 -5.04 0.30 -45.71
CA SER A 188 -5.55 1.64 -45.41
C SER A 188 -4.80 2.27 -44.24
N LEU A 189 -4.74 1.57 -43.11
CA LEU A 189 -4.05 2.06 -41.92
C LEU A 189 -2.56 2.29 -42.16
N GLN A 190 -1.90 1.46 -42.98
CA GLN A 190 -0.51 1.68 -43.37
C GLN A 190 -0.34 2.93 -44.25
N ARG A 191 -1.30 3.23 -45.14
CA ARG A 191 -1.31 4.48 -45.91
C ARG A 191 -1.48 5.67 -44.98
N ASP A 192 -2.40 5.60 -44.02
CA ASP A 192 -2.65 6.66 -43.05
C ASP A 192 -1.41 6.94 -42.18
N ILE A 193 -0.73 5.89 -41.70
CA ILE A 193 0.53 6.02 -40.94
C ILE A 193 1.62 6.74 -41.75
N ARG A 194 1.63 6.57 -43.08
CA ARG A 194 2.57 7.26 -43.97
C ARG A 194 2.14 8.69 -44.32
N GLN A 195 0.84 8.97 -44.37
CA GLN A 195 0.30 10.29 -44.75
C GLN A 195 0.22 11.27 -43.57
N LEU A 196 -0.18 10.82 -42.38
CA LEU A 196 -0.32 11.67 -41.20
C LEU A 196 0.94 12.48 -40.82
N PRO A 197 2.18 11.96 -40.97
CA PRO A 197 3.39 12.76 -40.76
C PRO A 197 3.51 13.94 -41.73
N LEU A 198 3.19 13.72 -43.02
CA LEU A 198 3.25 14.76 -44.05
C LEU A 198 2.22 15.86 -43.79
N GLU A 199 1.00 15.48 -43.42
CA GLU A 199 -0.05 16.43 -43.04
C GLU A 199 0.37 17.25 -41.81
N ARG A 200 0.93 16.58 -40.79
CA ARG A 200 1.42 17.24 -39.59
C ARG A 200 2.55 18.21 -39.89
N ASP A 201 3.46 17.87 -40.79
CA ASP A 201 4.56 18.73 -41.22
C ASP A 201 4.06 19.94 -42.01
N LEU A 202 3.08 19.75 -42.91
CA LEU A 202 2.43 20.85 -43.62
C LEU A 202 1.70 21.80 -42.65
N LEU A 203 0.94 21.26 -41.69
CA LEU A 203 0.25 22.05 -40.67
C LEU A 203 1.24 22.78 -39.74
N ASN A 204 2.35 22.14 -39.36
CA ASN A 204 3.41 22.77 -38.58
C ASN A 204 4.04 23.92 -39.35
N LYS A 205 4.36 23.72 -40.63
CA LYS A 205 4.96 24.76 -41.48
C LYS A 205 4.00 25.93 -41.72
N ALA A 206 2.72 25.65 -41.93
CA ALA A 206 1.68 26.69 -41.99
C ALA A 206 1.58 27.47 -40.66
N ASN A 207 1.64 26.78 -39.52
CA ASN A 207 1.67 27.41 -38.20
C ASN A 207 2.92 28.27 -38.00
N GLU A 208 4.09 27.84 -38.46
CA GLU A 208 5.30 28.65 -38.43
C GLU A 208 5.18 29.91 -39.29
N LEU A 209 4.61 29.80 -40.48
CA LEU A 209 4.36 30.95 -41.35
C LEU A 209 3.35 31.91 -40.73
N LEU A 210 2.29 31.40 -40.08
CA LEU A 210 1.36 32.23 -39.33
C LEU A 210 2.03 32.91 -38.14
N LYS A 211 2.91 32.22 -37.40
CA LYS A 211 3.68 32.82 -36.30
C LYS A 211 4.71 33.85 -36.77
N LYS A 212 5.29 33.68 -37.96
CA LYS A 212 6.24 34.62 -38.57
C LYS A 212 5.54 35.79 -39.27
N GLY A 213 4.37 35.57 -39.86
CA GLY A 213 3.51 36.58 -40.49
C GLY A 213 2.70 37.40 -39.49
N LEU A 214 2.37 36.82 -38.34
CA LEU A 214 1.91 37.53 -37.14
C LEU A 214 3.10 38.04 -36.33
N GLY A 215 4.00 38.77 -36.99
CA GLY A 215 4.71 39.88 -36.33
C GLY A 215 3.67 40.94 -35.92
N VAL A 216 2.75 40.57 -35.03
CA VAL A 216 1.85 41.50 -34.37
C VAL A 216 2.73 42.24 -33.40
N ASP A 217 3.15 43.43 -33.84
CA ASP A 217 3.78 44.42 -33.01
C ASP A 217 2.84 44.71 -31.84
N LEU A 218 3.14 44.12 -30.68
CA LEU A 218 2.32 44.22 -29.47
C LEU A 218 2.19 45.68 -28.97
N GLN A 219 2.91 46.62 -29.57
CA GLN A 219 2.88 48.05 -29.25
C GLN A 219 1.77 48.83 -29.97
N LEU A 220 1.09 48.28 -30.99
CA LEU A 220 0.00 48.99 -31.69
C LEU A 220 -1.40 48.79 -31.08
N LEU A 221 -1.54 47.98 -30.03
CA LEU A 221 -2.77 47.89 -29.22
C LEU A 221 -2.76 48.86 -28.03
N THR A 222 -2.11 50.01 -28.17
CA THR A 222 -2.22 51.09 -27.18
C THR A 222 -3.31 52.07 -27.61
N ASN A 223 -4.46 51.96 -26.93
CA ASN A 223 -5.57 52.91 -26.92
C ASN A 223 -5.19 54.36 -27.23
N ARG A 224 -5.72 54.91 -28.34
CA ARG A 224 -6.04 56.34 -28.48
C ARG A 224 -7.32 56.47 -29.32
N GLY A 225 -8.37 56.93 -28.65
CA GLY A 225 -9.74 56.88 -29.14
C GLY A 225 -10.19 58.06 -29.98
N ARG A 226 -11.50 58.27 -30.02
CA ARG A 226 -12.17 59.58 -29.98
C ARG A 226 -13.69 59.38 -29.93
N ARG A 227 -14.30 60.04 -28.96
CA ARG A 227 -15.70 60.47 -28.98
C ARG A 227 -15.89 61.43 -30.17
N HIS A 228 -17.02 61.36 -30.87
CA HIS A 228 -17.82 62.57 -31.14
C HIS A 228 -19.24 62.24 -31.66
N CYS A 229 -20.20 62.92 -31.03
CA CYS A 229 -21.58 63.27 -31.41
C CYS A 229 -22.57 62.14 -31.69
#